data_AF-A0A971RUE2-F1
#
_entry.id   AF-A0A971RUE2-F1
#
_cell.length_a   1.000
_cell.length_b   1.000
_cell.length_c   1.000
_cell.angle_alpha   90.00
_cell.angle_beta   90.00
_cell.angle_gamma   90.00
#
_symmetry.space_group_name_H-M   'P 1'
#
loop_
_entity.id
_entity.type
_entity.pdbx_description
1 polymer ?
#
loop_
_entity_poly.entity_id
_entity_poly.type
_entity_poly.pdbx_seq_one_letter_code
_entity_poly.pdbx_strand_id
1 'polypeptide(L)'
;MPFYEQQLKEATTGILNILNAIQQGILTPSTKQRLEELETIKEEMEIKIASEKLQKPRLSAEQVKFWIQRYRGLDTLKLEHRKMLIDTFINAIFLYDDKIIITFNYKDSGKTIELADISGSDIDLDGAPNR
;
A
#
# COMPACT_ATOMS: atom_id res chain seq x y z
N MET A 1 8.61 12.54 -12.83
CA MET A 1 8.99 11.46 -11.90
C MET A 1 8.19 11.63 -10.62
N PRO A 2 7.69 10.55 -10.00
CA PRO A 2 7.17 10.56 -8.64
C PRO A 2 8.13 11.24 -7.67
N PHE A 3 7.60 11.91 -6.65
CA PHE A 3 8.37 12.72 -5.70
C PHE A 3 9.52 11.93 -5.03
N TYR A 4 9.25 10.69 -4.59
CA TYR A 4 10.29 9.86 -3.97
C TYR A 4 11.36 9.37 -4.96
N GLU A 5 11.01 9.13 -6.22
CA GLU A 5 12.00 8.78 -7.25
C GLU A 5 12.93 9.97 -7.55
N GLN A 6 12.42 11.20 -7.47
CA GLN A 6 13.24 12.39 -7.60
C GLN A 6 14.20 12.54 -6.42
N GLN A 7 13.73 12.38 -5.18
CA GLN A 7 14.61 12.43 -4.00
C GLN A 7 15.67 11.32 -4.01
N LEU A 8 15.31 10.11 -4.43
CA LEU A 8 16.26 9.00 -4.59
C LEU A 8 17.36 9.35 -5.59
N LYS A 9 17.00 9.98 -6.71
CA LYS A 9 17.96 10.42 -7.74
C LYS A 9 18.89 11.51 -7.21
N GLU A 10 18.37 12.47 -6.47
CA GLU A 10 19.15 13.56 -5.87
C GLU A 10 20.14 13.00 -4.84
N ALA A 11 19.69 12.09 -3.96
CA ALA A 11 20.55 11.42 -2.98
C ALA A 11 21.68 10.61 -3.65
N THR A 12 21.34 9.81 -4.67
CA THR A 12 22.32 9.03 -5.45
C THR A 12 23.35 9.92 -6.12
N THR A 13 22.92 11.05 -6.68
CA THR A 13 23.84 12.03 -7.31
C THR A 13 24.75 12.66 -6.26
N GLY A 14 24.21 13.00 -5.09
CA GLY A 14 24.99 13.51 -3.95
C GLY A 14 26.06 12.52 -3.49
N ILE A 15 25.72 11.23 -3.38
CA ILE A 15 26.64 10.16 -2.99
C ILE A 15 27.81 10.10 -3.98
N LEU A 16 27.53 10.07 -5.28
CA LEU A 16 28.58 10.06 -6.31
C LEU A 16 29.51 11.28 -6.20
N ASN A 17 28.96 12.46 -5.93
CA ASN A 17 29.76 13.67 -5.75
C ASN A 17 30.69 13.59 -4.54
N ILE A 18 30.21 13.04 -3.42
CA ILE A 18 31.04 12.84 -2.22
C ILE A 18 32.12 11.78 -2.47
N LEU A 19 31.78 10.67 -3.12
CA LEU A 19 32.76 9.64 -3.48
C LEU A 19 33.86 10.19 -4.40
N ASN A 20 33.50 11.03 -5.38
CA ASN A 20 34.48 11.72 -6.23
C ASN A 20 35.39 12.65 -5.42
N ALA A 21 34.85 13.39 -4.45
CA ALA A 21 35.64 14.25 -3.57
C ALA A 21 36.63 13.43 -2.72
N ILE A 22 36.22 12.27 -2.21
CA ILE A 22 37.08 11.35 -1.46
C ILE A 22 38.20 10.80 -2.35
N GLN A 23 37.91 10.44 -3.60
CA GLN A 23 38.92 9.99 -4.57
C GLN A 23 39.97 11.07 -4.87
N GLN A 24 39.59 12.34 -4.80
CA GLN A 24 40.50 13.48 -4.94
C GLN A 24 41.27 13.80 -3.64
N GLY A 25 41.10 13.00 -2.59
CA GLY A 25 41.78 13.17 -1.30
C GLY A 25 41.06 14.11 -0.33
N ILE A 26 39.84 14.56 -0.63
CA ILE A 26 39.05 15.44 0.24
C ILE A 26 38.20 14.57 1.18
N LEU A 27 38.85 13.98 2.18
CA LEU A 27 38.19 13.28 3.27
C LEU A 27 38.27 14.11 4.54
N THR A 28 37.12 14.60 4.99
CA THR A 28 36.96 15.35 6.24
C THR A 28 35.83 14.70 7.05
N PRO A 29 35.74 14.98 8.36
CA PRO A 29 34.59 14.54 9.16
C PRO A 29 33.25 14.97 8.54
N SER A 30 33.19 16.14 7.92
CA SER A 30 31.98 16.66 7.27
C SER A 30 31.62 15.92 5.98
N THR A 31 32.59 15.51 5.14
CA THR A 31 32.28 14.70 3.94
C THR A 31 31.81 13.30 4.32
N LYS A 32 32.36 12.71 5.39
CA LYS A 32 31.89 11.43 5.94
C LYS A 32 30.44 11.54 6.46
N GLN A 33 30.15 12.52 7.32
CA GLN A 33 28.80 12.71 7.86
C GLN A 33 27.78 12.92 6.73
N ARG A 34 28.14 13.74 5.73
CA ARG A 34 27.24 14.01 4.60
C ARG A 34 26.96 12.76 3.76
N LEU A 35 27.95 11.87 3.60
CA LEU A 35 27.76 10.58 2.92
C LEU A 35 26.76 9.70 3.68
N GLU A 36 26.92 9.55 4.99
CA GLU A 36 26.01 8.77 5.85
C GLU A 36 24.57 9.29 5.81
N GLU A 37 24.37 10.62 5.82
CA GLU A 37 23.06 11.25 5.67
C GLU A 37 22.40 10.88 4.32
N LEU A 38 23.17 10.95 3.23
CA LEU A 38 22.65 10.65 1.89
C LEU A 38 22.35 9.17 1.70
N GLU A 39 23.14 8.28 2.30
CA GLU A 39 22.87 6.83 2.31
C GLU A 39 21.59 6.51 3.09
N THR A 40 21.39 7.16 4.24
CA THR A 40 20.15 7.02 5.02
C THR A 40 18.92 7.48 4.23
N ILE A 41 19.00 8.65 3.57
CA ILE A 41 17.92 9.16 2.73
C ILE A 41 17.64 8.20 1.57
N LYS A 42 18.67 7.64 0.94
CA LYS A 42 18.52 6.67 -0.15
C LYS A 42 17.74 5.45 0.32
N GLU A 43 18.14 4.85 1.44
CA GLU A 43 17.48 3.66 2.01
C GLU A 43 16.01 3.95 2.38
N GLU A 44 15.75 5.08 3.04
CA GLU A 44 14.38 5.50 3.37
C GLU A 44 13.51 5.66 2.12
N MET A 45 14.04 6.26 1.05
CA MET A 45 13.29 6.48 -0.19
C MET A 45 13.05 5.16 -0.93
N GLU A 46 14.02 4.23 -0.94
CA GLU A 46 13.83 2.89 -1.50
C GLU A 46 12.73 2.12 -0.77
N ILE A 47 12.70 2.19 0.57
CA ILE A 47 11.62 1.61 1.39
C ILE A 47 10.27 2.26 1.05
N LYS A 48 10.21 3.59 0.98
CA LYS A 48 8.96 4.32 0.65
C LYS A 48 8.46 3.95 -0.74
N ILE A 49 9.33 3.92 -1.76
CA ILE A 49 8.97 3.54 -3.13
C ILE A 49 8.50 2.09 -3.20
N ALA A 50 9.19 1.16 -2.52
CA ALA A 50 8.76 -0.24 -2.45
C ALA A 50 7.39 -0.37 -1.77
N SER A 51 7.16 0.38 -0.69
CA SER A 51 5.87 0.40 0.00
C SER A 51 4.75 0.97 -0.88
N GLU A 52 5.00 2.03 -1.64
CA GLU A 52 4.03 2.59 -2.60
C GLU A 52 3.73 1.63 -3.74
N LYS A 53 4.74 0.93 -4.28
CA LYS A 53 4.55 -0.09 -5.32
C LYS A 53 3.76 -1.31 -4.83
N LEU A 54 3.86 -1.62 -3.54
CA LEU A 54 3.07 -2.68 -2.88
C LEU A 54 1.65 -2.24 -2.52
N GLN A 55 1.38 -0.94 -2.38
CA GLN A 55 0.01 -0.43 -2.24
C GLN A 55 -0.73 -0.63 -3.57
N LYS A 56 -1.81 -1.43 -3.54
CA LYS A 56 -2.71 -1.59 -4.68
C LYS A 56 -3.21 -0.22 -5.16
N PRO A 57 -3.55 -0.05 -6.46
CA PRO A 57 -3.99 1.23 -6.98
C PRO A 57 -5.22 1.73 -6.22
N ARG A 58 -5.10 2.92 -5.62
CA ARG A 58 -6.24 3.64 -5.04
C ARG A 58 -7.21 3.96 -6.17
N LEU A 59 -8.47 3.55 -6.03
CA LEU A 59 -9.51 3.90 -6.99
C LEU A 59 -9.68 5.41 -7.00
N SER A 60 -9.59 6.03 -8.18
CA SER A 60 -9.90 7.46 -8.32
C SER A 60 -11.40 7.72 -8.09
N ALA A 61 -11.77 8.93 -7.68
CA ALA A 61 -13.18 9.29 -7.46
C ALA A 61 -14.05 9.06 -8.72
N GLU A 62 -13.47 9.25 -9.91
CA GLU A 62 -14.14 9.00 -11.20
C GLU A 62 -14.35 7.50 -11.45
N GLN A 63 -13.36 6.67 -11.09
CA GLN A 63 -13.49 5.21 -11.16
C GLN A 63 -14.55 4.71 -10.18
N VAL A 64 -14.58 5.21 -8.94
CA VAL A 64 -15.62 4.87 -7.97
C VAL A 64 -17.01 5.21 -8.52
N LYS A 65 -17.17 6.39 -9.13
CA LYS A 65 -18.43 6.82 -9.75
C LYS A 65 -18.84 5.91 -10.92
N PHE A 66 -17.89 5.57 -11.79
CA PHE A 66 -18.10 4.65 -12.92
C PHE A 66 -18.59 3.27 -12.42
N TRP A 67 -17.91 2.73 -11.42
CA TRP A 67 -18.24 1.46 -10.82
C TRP A 67 -19.63 1.49 -10.15
N ILE A 68 -19.94 2.50 -9.33
CA ILE A 68 -21.26 2.66 -8.70
C ILE A 68 -22.39 2.70 -9.76
N GLN A 69 -22.17 3.40 -10.88
CA GLN A 69 -23.14 3.43 -11.97
C GLN A 69 -23.30 2.05 -12.64
N ARG A 70 -22.20 1.33 -12.84
CA ARG A 70 -22.19 -0.01 -13.45
C ARG A 70 -22.79 -1.08 -12.54
N TYR A 71 -22.66 -0.93 -11.22
CA TYR A 71 -23.18 -1.86 -10.22
C TYR A 71 -24.70 -1.75 -9.97
N ARG A 72 -25.40 -0.76 -10.55
CA ARG A 72 -26.85 -0.60 -10.38
C ARG A 72 -27.69 -1.79 -10.86
N GLY A 73 -27.16 -2.60 -11.78
CA GLY A 73 -27.81 -3.82 -12.29
C GLY A 73 -27.14 -5.12 -11.84
N LEU A 74 -26.21 -5.06 -10.87
CA LEU A 74 -25.48 -6.24 -10.44
C LEU A 74 -26.30 -7.09 -9.48
N ASP A 75 -26.40 -8.38 -9.80
CA ASP A 75 -27.03 -9.40 -8.96
C ASP A 75 -26.04 -9.90 -7.89
N THR A 76 -26.27 -9.56 -6.62
CA THR A 76 -25.42 -9.98 -5.48
C THR A 76 -25.59 -11.45 -5.11
N LEU A 77 -26.57 -12.16 -5.69
CA LEU A 77 -26.73 -13.60 -5.52
C LEU A 77 -25.72 -14.40 -6.37
N LYS A 78 -25.13 -13.78 -7.39
CA LYS A 78 -24.09 -14.40 -8.23
C LYS A 78 -22.71 -14.23 -7.61
N LEU A 79 -21.96 -15.34 -7.52
CA LEU A 79 -20.60 -15.34 -6.95
C LEU A 79 -19.65 -14.42 -7.73
N GLU A 80 -19.71 -14.43 -9.06
CA GLU A 80 -18.86 -13.59 -9.92
C GLU A 80 -19.03 -12.10 -9.64
N HIS A 81 -20.28 -11.70 -9.42
CA HIS A 81 -20.67 -10.34 -9.09
C HIS A 81 -20.19 -9.92 -7.70
N ARG A 82 -20.29 -10.81 -6.71
CA ARG A 82 -19.73 -10.59 -5.37
C ARG A 82 -18.20 -10.47 -5.39
N LYS A 83 -17.52 -11.33 -6.16
CA LYS A 83 -16.06 -11.24 -6.34
C LYS A 83 -15.65 -9.92 -6.97
N MET A 84 -16.35 -9.49 -8.02
CA MET A 84 -16.06 -8.21 -8.66
C MET A 84 -16.27 -7.00 -7.73
N LEU A 85 -17.20 -7.06 -6.78
CA LEU A 85 -17.37 -6.01 -5.76
C LEU A 85 -16.20 -5.98 -4.78
N ILE A 86 -15.75 -7.16 -4.33
CA ILE A 86 -14.60 -7.31 -3.43
C ILE A 86 -13.33 -6.79 -4.12
N ASP A 87 -13.05 -7.25 -5.34
CA ASP A 87 -11.84 -6.86 -6.09
C ASP A 87 -11.77 -5.36 -6.35
N THR A 88 -12.91 -4.72 -6.61
CA THR A 88 -12.99 -3.29 -6.86
C THR A 88 -12.85 -2.48 -5.56
N PHE A 89 -13.62 -2.76 -4.52
CA PHE A 89 -13.71 -1.85 -3.36
C PHE A 89 -12.82 -2.22 -2.18
N ILE A 90 -12.35 -3.46 -2.08
CA ILE A 90 -11.54 -3.94 -0.97
C ILE A 90 -10.07 -3.94 -1.35
N ASN A 91 -9.25 -3.32 -0.50
CA ASN A 91 -7.80 -3.30 -0.64
C ASN A 91 -7.19 -4.57 -0.03
N ALA A 92 -7.47 -4.79 1.25
CA ALA A 92 -7.01 -5.93 2.03
C ALA A 92 -7.99 -6.28 3.16
N ILE A 93 -7.99 -7.56 3.55
CA ILE A 93 -8.74 -8.09 4.69
C ILE A 93 -7.71 -8.68 5.66
N PHE A 94 -7.76 -8.26 6.92
CA PHE A 94 -6.96 -8.80 8.01
C PHE A 94 -7.87 -9.57 8.97
N LEU A 95 -7.54 -10.82 9.22
CA LEU A 95 -8.28 -11.71 10.11
C LEU A 95 -7.52 -11.86 11.42
N TYR A 96 -8.20 -11.63 12.54
CA TYR A 96 -7.74 -11.88 13.90
C TYR A 96 -8.70 -12.84 14.60
N ASP A 97 -8.31 -13.35 15.77
CA ASP A 97 -9.11 -14.30 16.53
C ASP A 97 -10.47 -13.71 16.98
N ASP A 98 -10.55 -12.41 17.20
CA ASP A 98 -11.70 -11.69 17.77
C ASP A 98 -12.34 -10.67 16.80
N LYS A 99 -11.71 -10.37 15.66
CA LYS A 99 -12.16 -9.32 14.74
C LYS A 99 -11.63 -9.47 13.32
N ILE A 100 -12.31 -8.80 12.40
CA ILE A 100 -11.94 -8.66 11.00
C ILE A 100 -11.71 -7.17 10.71
N ILE A 101 -10.59 -6.83 10.08
CA ILE A 101 -10.30 -5.46 9.62
C ILE A 101 -10.29 -5.44 8.10
N ILE A 102 -11.20 -4.69 7.50
CA ILE A 102 -11.31 -4.51 6.04
C ILE A 102 -10.81 -3.12 5.68
N THR A 103 -9.83 -3.05 4.79
CA THR A 103 -9.33 -1.79 4.21
C THR A 103 -9.90 -1.61 2.79
N PHE A 104 -10.17 -0.37 2.39
CA PHE A 104 -10.89 -0.08 1.16
C PHE A 104 -9.99 0.66 0.16
N ASN A 105 -10.22 0.45 -1.15
CA ASN A 105 -9.43 1.09 -2.20
C ASN A 105 -9.72 2.61 -2.38
N TYR A 106 -10.73 3.15 -1.69
CA TYR A 106 -11.18 4.55 -1.87
C TYR A 106 -11.07 5.43 -0.62
N LYS A 107 -10.68 4.88 0.54
CA LYS A 107 -10.53 5.61 1.79
C LYS A 107 -9.41 5.04 2.64
N ASP A 108 -8.69 5.91 3.35
CA ASP A 108 -7.58 5.51 4.22
C ASP A 108 -8.04 4.86 5.54
N SER A 109 -9.35 4.85 5.83
CA SER A 109 -9.90 4.21 7.03
C SER A 109 -10.39 2.79 6.76
N GLY A 110 -9.82 1.84 7.51
CA GLY A 110 -10.36 0.49 7.61
C GLY A 110 -11.68 0.46 8.38
N LYS A 111 -12.52 -0.54 8.12
CA LYS A 111 -13.66 -0.89 8.97
C LYS A 111 -13.27 -2.12 9.79
N THR A 112 -13.33 -1.98 11.11
CA THR A 112 -13.23 -3.10 12.04
C THR A 112 -14.63 -3.67 12.26
N ILE A 113 -14.74 -4.99 12.20
CA ILE A 113 -15.94 -5.75 12.52
C ILE A 113 -15.54 -6.72 13.63
N GLU A 114 -16.14 -6.61 14.80
CA GLU A 114 -15.90 -7.57 15.89
C GLU A 114 -16.60 -8.88 15.57
N LEU A 115 -15.98 -10.02 15.85
CA LEU A 115 -16.57 -11.32 15.57
C LEU A 115 -17.87 -11.54 16.35
N ALA A 116 -17.99 -10.92 17.54
CA ALA A 116 -19.22 -10.87 18.32
C ALA A 116 -20.37 -10.12 17.61
N ASP A 117 -20.08 -9.22 16.66
CA ASP A 117 -21.09 -8.52 15.85
C ASP A 117 -21.52 -9.34 14.62
N ILE A 118 -20.84 -10.46 14.33
CA ILE A 118 -21.06 -11.30 13.15
C ILE A 118 -22.09 -12.40 13.42
N SER A 119 -22.41 -12.68 14.68
CA SER A 119 -23.42 -13.67 15.08
C SER A 119 -24.80 -13.33 14.52
N GLY A 120 -25.21 -14.06 13.48
CA GLY A 120 -26.48 -13.90 12.76
C GLY A 120 -26.36 -13.61 11.25
N SER A 121 -25.16 -13.65 10.66
CA SER A 121 -24.96 -13.47 9.20
C SER A 121 -24.71 -14.81 8.47
N ASP A 122 -24.97 -14.84 7.16
CA ASP A 122 -24.80 -15.99 6.23
C ASP A 122 -23.37 -16.60 6.20
N ILE A 123 -22.43 -16.08 7.01
CA ILE A 123 -21.09 -16.63 7.22
C ILE A 123 -21.11 -17.98 7.95
N ASP A 124 -22.20 -18.30 8.66
CA ASP A 124 -22.38 -19.59 9.33
C ASP A 124 -22.64 -20.76 8.36
N LEU A 125 -22.74 -20.50 7.05
CA LEU A 125 -22.95 -21.54 6.04
C LEU A 125 -21.68 -21.75 5.19
N ASP A 126 -20.96 -22.82 5.56
CA ASP A 126 -20.11 -23.65 4.68
C ASP A 126 -18.69 -23.17 4.33
N GLY A 127 -17.95 -22.62 5.31
CA GLY A 127 -16.58 -22.13 5.11
C GLY A 127 -15.44 -22.96 5.69
N ALA A 128 -15.69 -23.95 6.56
CA ALA A 128 -14.61 -24.76 7.13
C ALA A 128 -14.25 -25.90 6.16
N PRO A 129 -13.06 -25.91 5.52
CA PRO A 129 -12.63 -27.09 4.80
C PRO A 129 -12.40 -28.21 5.82
N ASN A 130 -13.03 -29.36 5.60
CA ASN A 130 -12.76 -30.55 6.41
C ASN A 130 -11.28 -30.91 6.27
N ARG A 131 -10.63 -31.03 7.42
CA ARG A 131 -9.20 -31.30 7.59
C ARG A 131 -8.83 -32.71 7.13
#